data_AF-A0A2U9A3E5-F1
#
_entry.id   AF-A0A2U9A3E5-F1
#
_cell.length_a   1.000
_cell.length_b   1.000
_cell.length_c   1.000
_cell.angle_alpha   90.00
_cell.angle_beta   90.00
_cell.angle_gamma   90.00
#
_symmetry.space_group_name_H-M   'P 1'
#
loop_
_entity.id
_entity.type
_entity.pdbx_description
1 polymer ?
#
loop_
_entity_poly.entity_id
_entity_poly.type
_entity_poly.pdbx_seq_one_letter_code
_entity_poly.pdbx_strand_id
1 'polypeptide(L)' 'SESEPNLLNQRVEIKKSDLVNYNPIAEKHVNGTMSLAELSAAALQYSDNVAMNKLIAHVGGPASVTAFARQLGDETFRL' A
#
# COMPACT_ATOMS: atom_id res chain seq x y z
N SER A 1 -4.34 -8.68 10.86
CA SER A 1 -5.21 -7.99 11.84
C SER A 1 -5.95 -9.00 12.70
N GLU A 2 -6.68 -9.96 12.11
CA GLU A 2 -7.36 -11.01 12.89
C GLU A 2 -6.41 -12.13 13.37
N SER A 3 -5.46 -12.55 12.53
CA SER A 3 -4.39 -13.50 12.89
C SER A 3 -3.09 -12.83 13.32
N GLU A 4 -2.89 -11.57 12.92
CA GLU A 4 -1.72 -10.75 13.25
C GLU A 4 -2.15 -9.40 13.83
N PRO A 5 -2.17 -9.26 15.17
CA PRO A 5 -2.68 -8.07 15.86
C PRO A 5 -1.86 -6.80 15.56
N ASN A 6 -0.56 -6.94 15.30
CA ASN A 6 0.35 -5.82 15.10
C ASN A 6 0.57 -5.44 13.63
N LEU A 7 -0.08 -6.13 12.68
CA LEU A 7 0.14 -5.91 11.25
C LEU A 7 0.00 -4.43 10.87
N LEU A 8 -1.09 -3.80 11.31
CA LEU A 8 -1.38 -2.40 10.98
C LEU A 8 -0.36 -1.40 11.53
N ASN A 9 0.38 -1.76 12.58
CA ASN A 9 1.40 -0.92 13.20
C ASN A 9 2.79 -1.08 12.53
N GLN A 10 2.97 -2.05 11.64
CA GLN A 10 4.24 -2.24 10.94
C GLN A 10 4.59 -0.99 10.14
N ARG A 11 5.84 -0.52 10.29
CA ARG A 11 6.34 0.72 9.70
C ARG A 11 7.06 0.43 8.38
N VAL A 12 6.77 1.24 7.38
CA VAL A 12 7.34 1.19 6.05
C VAL A 12 8.05 2.50 5.76
N GLU A 13 9.31 2.41 5.34
CA GLU A 13 10.13 3.57 4.99
C GLU A 13 9.61 4.24 3.71
N ILE A 14 9.56 5.58 3.74
CA ILE A 14 9.22 6.43 2.60
C ILE A 14 10.48 7.17 2.16
N LYS A 15 11.05 6.74 1.04
CA LYS A 15 12.23 7.32 0.42
C LYS A 15 11.82 8.36 -0.61
N LYS A 16 12.70 9.33 -0.84
CA LYS A 16 12.53 10.29 -1.93
C LYS A 16 12.41 9.61 -3.30
N SER A 17 13.07 8.46 -3.48
CA SER A 17 13.00 7.65 -4.71
C SER A 17 11.67 6.93 -4.92
N ASP A 18 10.81 6.86 -3.89
CA ASP A 18 9.49 6.23 -4.01
C ASP A 18 8.47 7.17 -4.65
N LEU A 19 8.72 8.48 -4.63
CA LEU A 19 7.78 9.48 -5.11
C LEU A 19 7.52 9.30 -6.61
N VAL A 20 6.24 9.20 -6.94
CA VAL A 20 5.74 9.15 -8.32
C VAL A 20 4.81 10.34 -8.57
N ASN A 21 3.95 10.29 -9.58
CA ASN A 21 2.89 11.29 -9.74
C ASN A 21 1.90 11.19 -8.56
N TYR A 22 1.42 12.32 -8.01
CA TYR A 22 0.31 12.41 -7.05
C TYR A 22 0.45 11.57 -5.76
N ASN A 23 1.08 12.16 -4.73
CA ASN A 23 1.30 11.52 -3.42
C ASN A 23 1.08 12.52 -2.27
N PRO A 24 -0.12 13.11 -2.15
CA PRO A 24 -0.40 14.25 -1.26
C PRO A 24 -0.22 13.95 0.24
N ILE A 25 -0.09 12.69 0.63
CA ILE A 25 0.15 12.26 2.01
C ILE A 25 1.58 11.74 2.17
N ALA A 26 2.02 10.82 1.32
CA ALA A 26 3.33 10.18 1.46
C ALA A 26 4.49 11.17 1.26
N GLU A 27 4.35 12.20 0.42
CA GLU A 27 5.40 13.20 0.20
C GLU A 27 5.80 13.95 1.48
N LYS A 28 4.87 14.06 2.45
CA LYS A 28 5.08 14.72 3.75
C LYS A 28 5.89 13.85 4.73
N HIS A 29 6.13 12.58 4.39
CA HIS A 29 6.76 11.59 5.24
C HIS A 29 8.11 11.08 4.68
N VAL A 30 8.64 11.75 3.64
CA VAL A 30 9.94 11.40 3.03
C VAL A 30 11.08 11.44 4.06
N ASN A 31 11.97 10.44 3.99
CA ASN A 31 13.02 10.15 4.97
C ASN A 31 12.50 9.74 6.35
N GLY A 32 11.20 9.43 6.44
CA GLY A 32 10.54 8.89 7.62
C GLY A 32 9.87 7.56 7.31
N THR A 33 8.83 7.26 8.08
CA THR A 33 8.04 6.04 7.92
C THR A 33 6.55 6.34 8.00
N MET A 34 5.75 5.46 7.39
CA MET A 34 4.31 5.38 7.61
C MET A 34 3.96 3.95 8.04
N SER A 35 2.96 3.79 8.89
CA SER A 35 2.39 2.49 9.24
C SER A 35 1.55 1.94 8.09
N LEU A 36 1.30 0.63 8.07
CA LEU A 36 0.37 0.04 7.10
C LEU A 36 -1.04 0.62 7.22
N ALA A 37 -1.48 1.01 8.42
CA ALA A 37 -2.74 1.73 8.63
C ALA A 37 -2.74 3.10 7.94
N GLU A 38 -1.69 3.89 8.15
CA GLU A 38 -1.53 5.23 7.54
C GLU A 38 -1.45 5.13 6.00
N LEU A 39 -0.72 4.14 5.46
CA LEU A 39 -0.64 3.89 4.03
C LEU A 39 -2.00 3.48 3.45
N SER A 40 -2.73 2.60 4.13
CA SER A 40 -4.07 2.19 3.71
C SER A 40 -5.05 3.37 3.68
N ALA A 41 -4.99 4.23 4.70
CA ALA A 41 -5.78 5.45 4.75
C ALA A 41 -5.41 6.43 3.61
N ALA A 42 -4.10 6.64 3.36
CA ALA A 42 -3.63 7.51 2.29
C ALA A 42 -4.07 7.02 0.89
N ALA A 43 -3.93 5.72 0.64
CA ALA A 43 -4.34 5.11 -0.62
C ALA A 43 -5.87 5.23 -0.86
N LEU A 44 -6.69 4.93 0.16
CA LEU A 44 -8.15 4.93 0.01
C LEU A 44 -8.77 6.33 0.02
N GLN A 45 -8.30 7.23 0.89
CA GLN A 45 -8.92 8.55 1.07
C GLN A 45 -8.39 9.60 0.09
N TYR A 46 -7.15 9.43 -0.37
CA TYR A 46 -6.47 10.42 -1.20
C TYR A 46 -5.91 9.84 -2.49
N SER A 47 -6.14 8.57 -2.81
CA SER A 47 -5.58 7.90 -4.00
C SER A 47 -4.07 8.10 -4.14
N ASP A 48 -3.37 8.12 -2.99
CA ASP A 48 -1.92 8.38 -2.94
C ASP A 48 -1.14 7.24 -3.60
N ASN A 49 -0.41 7.55 -4.67
CA ASN A 49 0.24 6.54 -5.51
C ASN A 49 1.43 5.86 -4.83
N VAL A 50 2.24 6.60 -4.04
CA VAL A 50 3.29 5.99 -3.22
C VAL A 50 2.66 5.02 -2.22
N ALA A 51 1.58 5.43 -1.56
CA ALA A 51 0.92 4.56 -0.58
C ALA A 51 0.41 3.27 -1.22
N MET A 52 -0.25 3.35 -2.38
CA MET A 52 -0.68 2.18 -3.15
C MET A 52 0.51 1.28 -3.53
N ASN A 53 1.59 1.85 -4.09
CA ASN A 53 2.77 1.07 -4.48
C ASN A 53 3.42 0.35 -3.31
N LYS A 54 3.52 1.01 -2.14
CA LYS A 54 4.06 0.41 -0.92
C LYS A 54 3.20 -0.75 -0.41
N LEU A 55 1.88 -0.61 -0.44
CA LEU A 55 0.96 -1.67 -0.05
C LEU A 55 1.02 -2.86 -1.01
N ILE A 56 1.02 -2.61 -2.33
CA ILE A 56 1.16 -3.65 -3.36
C ILE A 56 2.48 -4.41 -3.17
N ALA A 57 3.59 -3.71 -2.94
CA ALA A 57 4.87 -4.33 -2.67
C ALA A 57 4.82 -5.19 -1.38
N HIS A 58 4.18 -4.69 -0.32
CA HIS A 58 4.05 -5.40 0.96
C HIS A 58 3.28 -6.72 0.82
N VAL A 59 2.25 -6.78 -0.04
CA VAL A 59 1.47 -8.02 -0.27
C VAL A 59 2.09 -8.95 -1.33
N GLY A 60 3.29 -8.64 -1.84
CA GLY A 60 4.03 -9.48 -2.79
C GLY A 60 3.90 -9.08 -4.26
N GLY A 61 3.43 -7.87 -4.55
CA GLY A 61 3.38 -7.29 -5.88
C GLY A 61 2.05 -7.47 -6.61
N PRO A 62 1.91 -6.93 -7.85
CA PRO A 62 0.65 -6.95 -8.60
C PRO A 62 0.07 -8.35 -8.86
N ALA A 63 0.95 -9.35 -9.03
CA ALA A 63 0.55 -10.75 -9.19
C ALA A 63 -0.21 -11.28 -7.97
N SER A 64 0.23 -10.93 -6.75
CA SER A 64 -0.47 -11.31 -5.52
C SER A 64 -1.84 -10.64 -5.40
N VAL A 65 -1.94 -9.36 -5.80
CA VAL A 65 -3.23 -8.65 -5.81
C VAL A 65 -4.20 -9.30 -6.82
N THR A 66 -3.70 -9.65 -8.01
CA THR A 66 -4.48 -10.38 -9.01
C THR A 66 -4.91 -11.76 -8.48
N ALA A 67 -4.01 -12.50 -7.84
CA ALA A 67 -4.32 -13.80 -7.26
C ALA A 67 -5.39 -13.70 -6.14
N PHE A 68 -5.32 -12.66 -5.31
CA PHE A 68 -6.34 -12.39 -4.31
C PHE A 68 -7.71 -12.12 -4.95
N ALA A 69 -7.77 -11.28 -5.98
CA ALA A 69 -9.03 -11.04 -6.72
C ALA A 69 -9.61 -12.34 -7.30
N ARG A 70 -8.78 -13.23 -7.83
CA ARG A 70 -9.20 -14.56 -8.32
C ARG A 70 -9.77 -15.44 -7.21
N GLN A 71 -9.21 -15.40 -6.00
CA GLN A 71 -9.76 -16.13 -4.85
C GLN A 71 -11.16 -15.63 -4.43
N LEU A 72 -11.48 -14.37 -4.73
CA LEU A 72 -12.81 -13.79 -4.50
C LEU A 72 -13.80 -14.05 -5.65
N GLY A 73 -13.39 -14.78 -6.68
CA GLY A 73 -14.21 -15.10 -7.85
C GLY A 73 -14.22 -14.03 -8.94
N ASP A 74 -13.39 -12.98 -8.83
CA ASP A 74 -13.22 -12.02 -9.92
C ASP A 74 -12.21 -12.58 -10.92
N GLU A 75 -12.68 -13.00 -12.10
CA GLU A 75 -11.86 -13.53 -13.20
C GLU A 75 -11.34 -12.46 -14.16
N THR A 76 -11.77 -11.20 -13.99
CA THR A 76 -11.50 -10.11 -14.95
C THR A 76 -10.44 -9.14 -14.47
N PHE A 77 -10.44 -8.80 -13.17
CA PHE A 77 -9.48 -7.88 -12.58
C PHE A 77 -8.03 -8.33 -12.83
N ARG A 78 -7.15 -7.41 -13.19
CA ARG A 78 -5.70 -7.65 -13.29
C ARG A 78 -4.97 -6.36 -12.99
N LEU A 79 -3.85 -6.47 -12.29
CA LEU A 79 -2.94 -5.36 -11.98
C LEU A 79 -1.55 -5.63 -12.56
#